data_AF-A0A239RN70-F1
#
_entry.id   AF-A0A239RN70-F1
#
_cell.length_a   1.000
_cell.length_b   1.000
_cell.length_c   1.000
_cell.angle_alpha   90.00
_cell.angle_beta   90.00
_cell.angle_gamma   90.00
#
_symmetry.space_group_name_H-M   'P 1'
#
loop_
_entity.id
_entity.type
_entity.pdbx_description
1 polymer ?
#
loop_
_entity_poly.entity_id
_entity_poly.type
_entity_poly.pdbx_seq_one_letter_code
_entity_poly.pdbx_strand_id
1 'polypeptide(L)' 'MEHLPKDIPMLVSAINFLLRDEEFDTLEEICYAYDVDKTALVERLAAAGFEYSTENKRFW' A
#
# COMPACT_ATOMS: atom_id res chain seq x y z
N MET A 1 10.18 -7.54 7.05
CA MET A 1 8.91 -8.09 7.60
C MET A 1 8.43 -9.13 6.61
N GLU A 2 8.07 -10.34 7.04
CA GLU A 2 7.71 -11.41 6.09
C GLU A 2 6.35 -11.20 5.40
N HIS A 3 5.46 -10.34 5.92
CA HIS A 3 4.16 -10.03 5.32
C HIS A 3 3.66 -8.61 5.64
N LEU A 4 2.88 -8.02 4.72
CA LEU A 4 2.13 -6.80 5.00
C LEU A 4 1.00 -7.08 6.03
N PRO A 5 0.72 -6.12 6.91
CA PRO A 5 -0.32 -6.28 7.92
C PRO A 5 -1.70 -6.42 7.28
N LYS A 6 -2.57 -7.24 7.90
CA LYS A 6 -3.91 -7.51 7.37
C LYS A 6 -4.94 -6.46 7.77
N ASP A 7 -4.73 -5.75 8.87
CA ASP A 7 -5.65 -4.71 9.33
C ASP A 7 -5.57 -3.48 8.43
N ILE A 8 -6.73 -2.98 7.96
CA ILE A 8 -6.80 -1.87 7.00
C ILE A 8 -5.99 -0.65 7.45
N PRO A 9 -6.15 -0.10 8.68
CA PRO A 9 -5.44 1.11 9.07
C PRO A 9 -3.92 0.90 9.18
N MET A 10 -3.53 -0.33 9.54
CA MET A 10 -2.12 -0.70 9.68
C MET A 10 -1.47 -0.95 8.31
N LEU A 11 -2.23 -1.51 7.37
CA LEU A 11 -1.83 -1.70 5.97
C LEU A 11 -1.59 -0.38 5.26
N VAL A 12 -2.53 0.57 5.39
CA VAL A 12 -2.37 1.94 4.89
C VAL A 12 -1.11 2.59 5.47
N SER A 13 -0.92 2.47 6.79
CA SER A 13 0.25 3.06 7.46
C SER A 13 1.56 2.41 7.01
N ALA A 14 1.58 1.08 6.85
CA ALA A 14 2.75 0.36 6.35
C ALA A 14 3.10 0.76 4.92
N ILE A 15 2.11 0.81 4.02
CA ILE A 15 2.34 1.20 2.63
C ILE A 15 2.80 2.66 2.53
N ASN A 16 2.18 3.57 3.28
CA ASN A 16 2.61 4.96 3.34
C ASN A 16 4.02 5.11 3.91
N PHE A 17 4.39 4.29 4.90
CA PHE A 17 5.75 4.27 5.42
C PHE A 17 6.75 3.81 4.35
N LEU A 18 6.47 2.72 3.65
CA LEU A 18 7.31 2.18 2.58
C LEU A 18 7.48 3.15 1.40
N LEU A 19 6.40 3.84 1.00
CA LEU A 19 6.45 4.85 -0.06
C LEU A 19 7.17 6.14 0.39
N ARG A 20 7.16 6.46 1.69
CA ARG A 20 7.82 7.64 2.24
C ARG A 20 9.31 7.43 2.47
N ASP A 21 9.73 6.22 2.85
CA ASP A 21 11.15 5.90 3.09
C ASP A 21 11.96 5.79 1.79
N GLU A 22 11.34 6.06 0.63
CA GLU A 22 11.94 5.97 -0.71
C GLU A 22 12.53 4.59 -1.05
N GLU A 23 12.21 3.55 -0.25
CA GLU A 23 12.57 2.16 -0.54
C GLU A 23 11.82 1.64 -1.78
N PHE A 24 10.65 2.21 -2.07
CA PHE A 24 9.84 1.91 -3.23
C PHE A 24 9.27 3.18 -3.86
N ASP A 25 9.37 3.30 -5.19
CA ASP A 25 8.86 4.46 -5.92
C ASP A 25 7.36 4.34 -6.18
N THR A 26 6.85 3.10 -6.25
CA THR A 26 5.47 2.82 -6.63
C THR A 26 4.84 1.74 -5.75
N LEU A 27 3.51 1.77 -5.67
CA LEU A 27 2.74 0.70 -5.04
C LEU A 27 2.97 -0.66 -5.73
N GLU A 28 3.29 -0.67 -7.02
CA GLU A 28 3.56 -1.90 -7.78
C GLU A 28 4.79 -2.62 -7.29
N GLU A 29 5.87 -1.90 -7.00
CA GLU A 29 7.09 -2.51 -6.46
C GLU A 29 6.88 -3.07 -5.06
N ILE A 30 6.11 -2.38 -4.22
CA ILE A 30 5.70 -2.91 -2.91
C ILE A 30 4.88 -4.19 -3.11
N CYS A 31 3.86 -4.15 -3.96
CA CYS A 31 3.02 -5.31 -4.22
C CYS A 31 3.84 -6.50 -4.74
N TYR A 32 4.80 -6.26 -5.63
CA TYR A 32 5.71 -7.28 -6.15
C TYR A 32 6.65 -7.84 -5.07
N ALA A 33 7.23 -6.97 -4.24
CA ALA A 33 8.16 -7.36 -3.17
C ALA A 33 7.48 -8.19 -2.07
N TYR A 34 6.19 -7.93 -1.81
CA TYR A 34 5.42 -8.62 -0.78
C TYR A 34 4.50 -9.73 -1.33
N ASP A 35 4.56 -10.03 -2.63
CA ASP A 35 3.70 -11.00 -3.33
C ASP A 35 2.19 -10.73 -3.10
N VAL A 36 1.80 -9.47 -3.27
CA VAL A 36 0.43 -8.98 -3.08
C VAL A 36 -0.15 -8.50 -4.41
N ASP A 37 -1.41 -8.83 -4.67
CA ASP A 37 -2.13 -8.29 -5.82
C ASP A 37 -2.51 -6.82 -5.58
N LYS A 38 -1.96 -5.93 -6.41
CA LYS A 38 -2.22 -4.48 -6.33
C LYS A 38 -3.69 -4.14 -6.47
N THR A 39 -4.40 -4.79 -7.40
CA THR A 39 -5.81 -4.50 -7.66
C THR A 39 -6.65 -4.89 -6.45
N ALA A 40 -6.47 -6.09 -5.93
CA ALA A 40 -7.16 -6.57 -4.74
C ALA A 40 -6.84 -5.71 -3.50
N LEU A 41 -5.59 -5.25 -3.38
CA LEU A 41 -5.17 -4.34 -2.31
C LEU A 41 -5.89 -2.99 -2.40
N VAL A 42 -5.88 -2.36 -3.58
CA VAL A 42 -6.55 -1.07 -3.80
C VAL A 42 -8.06 -1.19 -3.62
N GLU A 43 -8.69 -2.24 -4.13
CA GLU A 43 -10.13 -2.49 -3.93
C GLU A 43 -10.47 -2.67 -2.46
N ARG A 44 -9.64 -3.41 -1.72
CA ARG A 44 -9.83 -3.64 -0.29
C ARG A 44 -9.70 -2.35 0.53
N LEU A 45 -8.73 -1.50 0.18
CA LEU A 45 -8.51 -0.21 0.82
C LEU A 45 -9.63 0.79 0.45
N ALA A 46 -10.06 0.80 -0.83
CA ALA A 46 -11.17 1.60 -1.31
C ALA A 46 -12.51 1.21 -0.66
N ALA A 47 -12.76 -0.08 -0.45
CA ALA A 47 -13.94 -0.57 0.27
C ALA A 47 -13.99 -0.07 1.73
N ALA A 48 -12.84 0.25 2.31
CA ALA A 48 -12.72 0.85 3.64
C ALA A 48 -12.67 2.39 3.62
N GLY A 49 -12.76 3.02 2.45
CA GLY A 49 -12.78 4.47 2.28
C GLY A 49 -11.41 5.10 2.04
N PHE A 50 -10.37 4.31 1.76
CA PHE A 50 -9.03 4.82 1.46
C PHE A 50 -8.77 4.91 -0.05
N GLU A 51 -8.14 6.00 -0.49
CA GLU A 51 -7.82 6.21 -1.91
C GLU A 51 -6.30 6.30 -2.15
N TYR A 52 -5.81 5.59 -3.18
CA TYR A 52 -4.40 5.66 -3.57
C TYR A 52 -4.13 6.86 -4.49
N SER A 53 -3.27 7.76 -4.06
CA SER A 53 -2.73 8.86 -4.87
C SER A 53 -1.35 8.50 -5.39
N THR A 54 -1.26 8.25 -6.70
CA THR A 54 0.00 8.02 -7.42
C THR A 54 0.91 9.25 -7.40
N GLU A 55 0.34 10.45 -7.54
CA GLU A 55 1.08 11.72 -7.55
C GLU A 55 1.77 11.99 -6.21
N ASN A 56 1.07 11.72 -5.11
CA ASN A 56 1.60 11.96 -3.75
C ASN A 56 2.25 10.71 -3.14
N LYS A 57 2.31 9.60 -3.89
CA LYS A 57 2.80 8.28 -3.44
C LYS A 57 2.25 7.90 -2.06
N ARG A 58 0.93 8.02 -1.86
CA ARG A 58 0.30 7.71 -0.56
C ARG A 58 -1.18 7.33 -0.69
N PHE A 59 -1.67 6.66 0.33
CA PHE A 59 -3.09 6.46 0.60
C PHE A 59 -3.66 7.59 1.48
N TRP A 60 -4.86 8.03 1.14
CA TRP A 60 -5.68 9.02 1.87
C TRP A 60 -6.83 8.34 2.58
#